data_AF-A0A3D5ADN7-F1
#
_entry.id   AF-A0A3D5ADN7-F1
#
_cell.length_a   1.000
_cell.length_b   1.000
_cell.length_c   1.000
_cell.angle_alpha   90.00
_cell.angle_beta   90.00
_cell.angle_gamma   90.00
#
_symmetry.space_group_name_H-M   'P 1'
#
loop_
_entity.id
_entity.type
_entity.pdbx_description
1 polymer ?
#
loop_
_entity_poly.entity_id
_entity_poly.type
_entity_poly.pdbx_seq_one_letter_code
_entity_poly.pdbx_strand_id
1 'polypeptide(L)'
;MMSKIKNIMIIFCFCIIGLSTTYAQDNERFQIIENEKIAFITRELNLSRKEAQDFFPIYNEYSKEMWSVKKAKTGNSPSRNNLRGGSRDVIAYDAKELEIKKNYREKFSKVIGTSRSSQFFQVEQEFREYLIKSLNNRKNNN
;
A
#
# COMPACT_ATOMS: atom_id res chain seq x y z
N MET A 1 4.49 3.02 56.94
CA MET A 1 4.84 1.97 55.95
C MET A 1 3.92 1.97 54.73
N MET A 2 2.60 2.19 54.89
CA MET A 2 1.62 2.29 53.78
C MET A 2 1.88 3.42 52.75
N SER A 3 2.46 4.54 53.15
CA SER A 3 2.73 5.67 52.24
C SER A 3 3.83 5.39 51.22
N LYS A 4 4.81 4.53 51.55
CA LYS A 4 5.88 4.12 50.63
C LYS A 4 5.37 3.13 49.58
N ILE A 5 4.42 2.27 49.94
CA ILE A 5 3.75 1.31 49.05
C ILE A 5 2.88 2.04 48.02
N LYS A 6 2.18 3.11 48.43
CA LYS A 6 1.37 3.95 47.53
C LYS A 6 2.24 4.66 46.47
N ASN A 7 3.42 5.17 46.86
CA ASN A 7 4.35 5.81 45.93
C ASN A 7 5.01 4.81 44.96
N ILE A 8 5.30 3.59 45.43
CA ILE A 8 5.80 2.49 44.58
C ILE A 8 4.73 2.04 43.58
N MET A 9 3.46 1.95 43.99
CA MET A 9 2.34 1.65 43.08
C MET A 9 2.15 2.72 42.00
N ILE A 10 2.33 4.00 42.33
CA ILE A 10 2.20 5.11 41.36
C ILE A 10 3.32 5.05 40.30
N ILE A 11 4.55 4.74 40.70
CA ILE A 11 5.69 4.58 39.78
C ILE A 11 5.49 3.35 38.87
N PHE A 12 4.98 2.24 39.41
CA PHE A 12 4.69 1.04 38.63
C PHE A 12 3.58 1.27 37.59
N CYS A 13 2.59 2.11 37.90
CA CYS A 13 1.51 2.46 36.97
C CYS A 13 2.00 3.33 35.80
N PHE A 14 3.03 4.16 36.00
CA PHE A 14 3.61 5.02 34.97
C PHE A 14 4.49 4.23 33.97
N CYS A 15 5.10 3.12 34.40
CA CYS A 15 5.93 2.28 33.53
C CYS A 15 5.13 1.44 32.52
N ILE A 16 3.85 1.16 32.77
CA ILE A 16 3.02 0.31 31.89
C ILE A 16 2.49 1.10 30.68
N ILE A 17 2.39 2.43 30.77
CA ILE A 17 1.89 3.30 29.69
C ILE A 17 2.95 3.51 28.59
N GLY A 18 4.23 3.21 28.86
CA GLY A 18 5.34 3.42 27.92
C GLY A 18 5.51 2.36 26.82
N LEU A 19 4.77 1.25 26.85
CA LEU A 19 4.96 0.10 25.93
C LEU A 19 4.05 0.12 24.68
N SER A 20 3.13 1.08 24.57
CA SER A 20 2.09 1.08 23.52
C SER A 20 2.41 1.96 22.30
N THR A 21 3.58 2.60 22.22
CA THR A 21 3.87 3.63 21.22
C THR A 21 4.41 3.12 19.88
N THR A 22 4.77 1.84 19.76
CA THR A 22 5.44 1.30 18.57
C THR A 22 4.50 0.98 17.41
N TYR A 23 3.26 0.54 17.68
CA TYR A 23 2.29 0.20 16.63
C TYR A 23 1.57 1.41 16.02
N ALA A 24 1.58 2.56 16.70
CA ALA A 24 0.91 3.77 16.21
C ALA A 24 1.68 4.45 15.06
N GLN A 25 3.02 4.40 15.08
CA GLN A 25 3.86 5.10 14.11
C GLN A 25 3.79 4.51 12.69
N ASP A 26 3.67 3.19 12.55
CA ASP A 26 3.58 2.56 11.23
C ASP A 26 2.24 2.83 10.54
N ASN A 27 1.16 2.92 11.31
CA ASN A 27 -0.18 3.19 10.78
C ASN A 27 -0.29 4.63 10.26
N GLU A 28 0.28 5.61 10.98
CA GLU A 28 0.31 7.00 10.55
C GLU A 28 1.07 7.18 9.23
N ARG A 29 2.24 6.54 9.08
CA ARG A 29 3.02 6.58 7.84
C ARG A 29 2.27 5.98 6.66
N PHE A 30 1.58 4.87 6.88
CA PHE A 30 0.76 4.24 5.85
C PHE A 30 -0.35 5.17 5.36
N GLN A 31 -1.08 5.80 6.28
CA GLN A 31 -2.15 6.75 5.95
C GLN A 31 -1.63 7.97 5.19
N ILE A 32 -0.47 8.49 5.54
CA ILE A 32 0.17 9.60 4.81
C ILE A 32 0.44 9.20 3.36
N ILE A 33 1.03 8.02 3.14
CA ILE A 33 1.32 7.51 1.79
C ILE A 33 0.03 7.27 0.99
N GLU A 34 -1.02 6.74 1.63
CA GLU A 34 -2.30 6.51 0.98
C GLU A 34 -2.98 7.83 0.57
N ASN A 35 -2.95 8.84 1.44
CA ASN A 35 -3.46 10.18 1.15
C ASN A 35 -2.68 10.86 0.01
N GLU A 36 -1.34 10.77 0.04
CA GLU A 36 -0.49 11.24 -1.06
C GLU A 36 -0.85 10.53 -2.38
N LYS A 37 -1.10 9.22 -2.34
CA LYS A 37 -1.50 8.43 -3.52
C LYS A 37 -2.84 8.89 -4.08
N ILE A 38 -3.84 9.06 -3.23
CA ILE A 38 -5.17 9.53 -3.62
C ILE A 38 -5.08 10.90 -4.27
N ALA A 39 -4.34 11.83 -3.65
CA ALA A 39 -4.15 13.18 -4.18
C ALA A 39 -3.43 13.16 -5.53
N PHE A 40 -2.36 12.36 -5.66
CA PHE A 40 -1.58 12.24 -6.89
C PHE A 40 -2.44 11.71 -8.04
N ILE A 41 -3.11 10.56 -7.85
CA ILE A 41 -3.94 9.95 -8.90
C ILE A 41 -5.10 10.86 -9.30
N THR A 42 -5.75 11.50 -8.33
CA THR A 42 -6.85 12.45 -8.58
C THR A 42 -6.39 13.60 -9.48
N ARG A 43 -5.20 14.15 -9.21
CA ARG A 43 -4.61 15.24 -10.00
C ARG A 43 -4.22 14.79 -11.40
N GLU A 44 -3.43 13.72 -11.52
CA GLU A 44 -2.89 13.27 -12.81
C GLU A 44 -3.98 12.75 -13.77
N LEU A 45 -5.06 12.18 -13.24
CA LEU A 45 -6.22 11.77 -14.04
C LEU A 45 -7.32 12.82 -14.11
N ASN A 46 -7.12 13.99 -13.49
CA ASN A 46 -8.11 15.07 -13.41
C ASN A 46 -9.51 14.55 -13.02
N LEU A 47 -9.59 13.79 -11.93
CA LEU A 47 -10.83 13.18 -11.48
C LEU A 47 -11.73 14.24 -10.85
N SER A 48 -12.99 14.29 -11.27
CA SER A 48 -14.01 15.02 -10.52
C SER A 48 -14.28 14.35 -9.18
N ARG A 49 -14.89 15.07 -8.23
CA ARG A 49 -15.27 14.50 -6.93
C ARG A 49 -16.13 13.23 -7.06
N LYS A 50 -17.07 13.24 -8.02
CA LYS A 50 -17.96 12.10 -8.27
C LYS A 50 -17.18 10.93 -8.85
N GLU A 51 -16.37 11.17 -9.87
CA GLU A 51 -15.52 10.13 -10.47
C GLU A 51 -14.55 9.53 -9.46
N ALA A 52 -13.95 10.33 -8.57
CA ALA A 52 -13.06 9.84 -7.53
C ALA A 52 -13.80 8.91 -6.55
N GLN A 53 -15.01 9.26 -6.13
CA GLN A 53 -15.85 8.42 -5.25
C GLN A 53 -16.13 7.04 -5.87
N ASP A 54 -16.35 6.99 -7.19
CA ASP A 54 -16.63 5.75 -7.91
C ASP A 54 -15.33 4.99 -8.30
N PHE A 55 -14.23 5.71 -8.51
CA PHE A 55 -12.96 5.16 -8.99
C PHE A 55 -12.17 4.44 -7.90
N PHE A 56 -12.00 5.05 -6.72
CA PHE A 56 -11.13 4.50 -5.68
C PHE A 56 -11.57 3.12 -5.14
N PRO A 57 -12.89 2.79 -5.03
CA PRO A 57 -13.34 1.43 -4.72
C PRO A 57 -12.79 0.38 -5.71
N ILE A 58 -12.87 0.66 -7.01
CA ILE A 58 -12.37 -0.23 -8.08
C ILE A 58 -10.84 -0.34 -8.00
N TYR A 59 -10.15 0.78 -7.75
CA TYR A 59 -8.71 0.81 -7.58
C TYR A 59 -8.24 -0.01 -6.36
N ASN A 60 -9.01 -0.01 -5.28
CA ASN A 60 -8.72 -0.80 -4.09
C ASN A 60 -8.81 -2.31 -4.37
N GLU A 61 -9.80 -2.74 -5.15
CA GLU A 61 -9.90 -4.13 -5.61
C GLU A 61 -8.71 -4.51 -6.51
N TYR A 62 -8.40 -3.68 -7.51
CA TYR A 62 -7.23 -3.85 -8.38
C TYR A 62 -5.94 -4.00 -7.57
N SER A 63 -5.74 -3.13 -6.59
CA SER A 63 -4.54 -3.12 -5.75
C SER A 63 -4.39 -4.41 -4.94
N LYS A 64 -5.50 -4.93 -4.38
CA LYS A 64 -5.52 -6.20 -3.64
C LYS A 64 -5.18 -7.37 -4.55
N GLU A 65 -5.80 -7.45 -5.72
CA GLU A 65 -5.52 -8.51 -6.71
C GLU A 65 -4.07 -8.45 -7.19
N MET A 66 -3.57 -7.26 -7.53
CA MET A 66 -2.19 -7.06 -7.95
C MET A 66 -1.20 -7.45 -6.85
N TRP A 67 -1.50 -7.11 -5.59
CA TRP A 67 -0.68 -7.51 -4.45
C TRP A 67 -0.65 -9.04 -4.27
N SER A 68 -1.79 -9.72 -4.46
CA SER A 68 -1.86 -11.18 -4.38
C SER A 68 -0.95 -11.87 -5.42
N VAL A 69 -0.93 -11.35 -6.66
CA VAL A 69 -0.08 -11.86 -7.74
C VAL A 69 1.39 -11.58 -7.46
N LYS A 70 1.71 -10.37 -6.99
CA LYS A 70 3.09 -10.01 -6.61
C LYS A 70 3.60 -10.85 -5.44
N LYS A 71 2.77 -11.14 -4.44
CA LYS A 71 3.13 -12.00 -3.31
C LYS A 71 3.47 -13.42 -3.77
N ALA A 72 2.69 -13.96 -4.70
CA ALA A 72 2.98 -15.26 -5.32
C ALA A 72 4.31 -15.23 -6.10
N LYS A 73 4.59 -14.13 -6.82
CA LYS A 73 5.85 -13.93 -7.55
C LYS A 73 7.07 -13.87 -6.62
N THR A 74 6.99 -13.23 -5.46
CA THR A 74 8.14 -13.03 -4.55
C THR A 74 8.39 -14.20 -3.59
N GLY A 75 7.49 -15.19 -3.50
CA GLY A 75 7.69 -16.40 -2.68
C GLY A 75 7.52 -16.18 -1.17
N ASN A 76 7.06 -15.01 -0.72
CA ASN A 76 6.74 -14.73 0.68
C ASN A 76 5.39 -15.35 1.09
N SER A 77 5.18 -16.61 0.74
CA SER A 77 4.16 -17.45 1.38
C SER A 77 4.77 -17.97 2.69
N PRO A 78 4.07 -17.87 3.85
CA PRO A 78 4.57 -18.41 5.12
C PRO A 78 4.72 -19.95 5.10
N SER A 79 4.30 -20.62 4.03
CA SER A 79 4.54 -22.05 3.81
C SER A 79 6.00 -22.31 3.41
N ARG A 80 6.87 -22.43 4.42
CA ARG A 80 8.17 -23.11 4.33
C ARG A 80 7.99 -24.51 3.73
N ASN A 81 8.50 -24.70 2.53
CA ASN A 81 9.21 -25.90 2.05
C ASN A 81 9.22 -25.83 0.53
N ASN A 82 10.29 -25.28 -0.04
CA ASN A 82 10.87 -25.67 -1.32
C ASN A 82 12.10 -24.78 -1.52
N LEU A 83 13.16 -25.12 -0.77
CA LEU A 83 14.52 -24.74 -1.11
C LEU A 83 14.83 -25.38 -2.47
N ARG A 84 15.23 -24.53 -3.43
CA ARG A 84 15.79 -24.86 -4.75
C ARG A 84 14.77 -25.29 -5.83
N GLY A 85 14.73 -24.51 -6.92
CA GLY A 85 14.56 -25.11 -8.25
C GLY A 85 13.18 -25.07 -8.92
N GLY A 86 12.28 -24.15 -8.58
CA GLY A 86 11.19 -23.81 -9.48
C GLY A 86 11.60 -22.62 -10.33
N SER A 87 11.75 -22.76 -11.65
CA SER A 87 11.55 -21.62 -12.54
C SER A 87 10.20 -21.04 -12.17
N ARG A 88 10.18 -19.99 -11.35
CA ARG A 88 8.98 -19.18 -11.13
C ARG A 88 8.58 -18.77 -12.53
N ASP A 89 7.46 -19.28 -13.02
CA ASP A 89 7.04 -19.07 -14.39
C ASP A 89 6.70 -17.59 -14.57
N VAL A 90 7.74 -16.79 -14.85
CA VAL A 90 7.67 -15.33 -14.98
C VAL A 90 6.65 -14.99 -16.05
N ILE A 91 6.57 -15.80 -17.11
CA ILE A 91 5.62 -15.64 -18.21
C ILE A 91 4.19 -15.83 -17.70
N ALA A 92 3.91 -16.86 -16.91
CA ALA A 92 2.58 -17.05 -16.31
C ALA A 92 2.20 -15.91 -15.35
N TYR A 93 3.15 -15.38 -14.57
CA TYR A 93 2.90 -14.22 -13.71
C TYR A 93 2.57 -12.97 -14.51
N ASP A 94 3.37 -12.68 -15.53
CA ASP A 94 3.21 -11.49 -16.35
C ASP A 94 1.92 -11.58 -17.18
N ALA A 95 1.54 -12.77 -17.63
CA ALA A 95 0.24 -13.03 -18.26
C ALA A 95 -0.93 -12.73 -17.31
N LYS A 96 -0.86 -13.20 -16.05
CA LYS A 96 -1.89 -12.93 -15.04
C LYS A 96 -1.97 -11.45 -14.66
N GLU A 97 -0.83 -10.78 -14.54
CA GLU A 97 -0.78 -9.33 -14.31
C GLU A 97 -1.44 -8.57 -15.48
N LEU A 98 -1.16 -8.98 -16.72
CA LEU A 98 -1.76 -8.37 -17.91
C LEU A 98 -3.28 -8.57 -17.96
N GLU A 99 -3.76 -9.76 -17.62
CA GLU A 99 -5.20 -10.06 -17.56
C GLU A 99 -5.91 -9.15 -16.54
N ILE A 100 -5.36 -9.04 -15.33
CA ILE A 100 -5.88 -8.12 -14.30
C ILE A 100 -5.91 -6.69 -14.84
N LYS A 101 -4.82 -6.21 -15.43
CA LYS A 101 -4.77 -4.84 -15.99
C LYS A 101 -5.83 -4.63 -17.08
N LYS A 102 -6.06 -5.60 -17.97
CA LYS A 102 -7.11 -5.51 -19.00
C LYS A 102 -8.50 -5.38 -18.36
N ASN A 103 -8.83 -6.27 -17.43
CA ASN A 103 -10.13 -6.28 -16.75
C ASN A 103 -10.39 -4.96 -16.01
N TYR A 104 -9.39 -4.46 -15.30
CA TYR A 104 -9.53 -3.21 -14.55
C TYR A 104 -9.51 -1.97 -15.45
N ARG A 105 -8.81 -1.99 -16.59
CA ARG A 105 -8.92 -0.92 -17.60
C ARG A 105 -10.37 -0.74 -18.06
N GLU A 106 -11.07 -1.84 -18.33
CA GLU A 106 -12.49 -1.81 -18.72
C GLU A 106 -13.40 -1.31 -17.60
N LYS A 107 -13.13 -1.70 -16.34
CA LYS A 107 -13.86 -1.18 -15.18
C LYS A 107 -13.62 0.33 -15.02
N PHE A 108 -12.37 0.78 -15.08
CA PHE A 108 -12.02 2.20 -15.00
C PHE A 108 -12.61 3.00 -16.16
N SER A 109 -12.61 2.47 -17.39
CA SER A 109 -13.14 3.20 -18.55
C SER A 109 -14.62 3.54 -18.41
N LYS A 110 -15.40 2.74 -17.66
CA LYS A 110 -16.81 3.03 -17.36
C LYS A 110 -16.99 4.23 -16.42
N VAL A 111 -15.98 4.57 -15.64
CA VAL A 111 -16.02 5.69 -14.67
C VAL A 111 -15.35 6.93 -15.25
N ILE A 112 -14.14 6.78 -15.82
CA ILE A 112 -13.28 7.91 -16.19
C ILE A 112 -13.01 8.00 -17.70
N GLY A 113 -13.58 7.10 -18.50
CA GLY A 113 -13.40 7.03 -19.94
C GLY A 113 -12.12 6.30 -20.38
N THR A 114 -12.10 5.88 -21.65
CA THR A 114 -11.06 5.02 -22.21
C THR A 114 -9.66 5.64 -22.17
N SER A 115 -9.53 6.92 -22.51
CA SER A 115 -8.23 7.61 -22.52
C SER A 115 -7.56 7.58 -21.13
N ARG A 116 -8.26 8.11 -20.12
CA ARG A 116 -7.75 8.17 -18.74
C ARG A 116 -7.57 6.80 -18.10
N SER A 117 -8.44 5.82 -18.40
CA SER A 117 -8.26 4.44 -17.93
C SER A 117 -6.98 3.78 -18.46
N SER A 118 -6.51 4.19 -19.65
CA SER A 118 -5.27 3.69 -20.24
C SER A 118 -4.07 4.37 -19.59
N GLN A 119 -4.18 5.68 -19.35
CA GLN A 119 -3.17 6.50 -18.68
C GLN A 119 -2.95 6.09 -17.21
N PHE A 120 -3.98 5.60 -16.52
CA PHE A 120 -3.92 5.22 -15.11
C PHE A 120 -2.71 4.34 -14.77
N PHE A 121 -2.39 3.34 -15.59
CA PHE A 121 -1.27 2.42 -15.28
C PHE A 121 0.09 3.11 -15.33
N GLN A 122 0.24 4.13 -16.18
CA GLN A 122 1.42 4.97 -16.22
C GLN A 122 1.47 5.87 -14.98
N VAL A 123 0.38 6.54 -14.65
CA VAL A 123 0.27 7.38 -13.43
C VAL A 123 0.58 6.58 -12.17
N GLU A 124 0.12 5.34 -12.09
CA GLU A 124 0.38 4.46 -10.95
C GLU A 124 1.88 4.10 -10.84
N GLN A 125 2.55 3.90 -11.97
CA GLN A 125 4.00 3.66 -12.03
C GLN A 125 4.79 4.91 -11.62
N GLU A 126 4.41 6.07 -12.13
CA GLU A 126 5.02 7.36 -11.78
C GLU A 126 4.90 7.64 -10.29
N PHE A 127 3.74 7.36 -9.68
CA PHE A 127 3.57 7.48 -8.23
C PHE A 127 4.52 6.56 -7.46
N ARG A 128 4.73 5.32 -7.91
CA ARG A 128 5.67 4.39 -7.26
C ARG A 128 7.10 4.92 -7.31
N GLU A 129 7.52 5.44 -8.46
CA GLU A 129 8.85 6.01 -8.64
C GLU A 129 9.05 7.26 -7.78
N TYR A 130 8.05 8.14 -7.75
CA TYR A 130 8.00 9.29 -6.86
C TYR A 130 8.13 8.88 -5.39
N LEU A 131 7.37 7.87 -4.95
CA LEU A 131 7.41 7.38 -3.57
C LEU A 131 8.78 6.82 -3.22
N ILE A 132 9.39 6.01 -4.09
CA ILE A 132 10.74 5.46 -3.86
C ILE A 132 11.77 6.58 -3.71
N LYS A 133 11.72 7.59 -4.60
CA LYS A 133 12.62 8.75 -4.52
C LYS A 133 12.40 9.55 -3.23
N SER A 134 11.15 9.78 -2.84
CA SER A 134 10.77 10.46 -1.59
C SER A 134 11.31 9.73 -0.36
N LEU A 135 11.18 8.40 -0.30
CA LEU A 135 11.68 7.57 0.79
C LEU A 135 13.22 7.57 0.87
N ASN A 136 13.90 7.48 -0.28
CA ASN A 136 15.37 7.53 -0.32
C ASN A 136 15.90 8.90 0.15
N ASN A 137 15.26 10.00 -0.24
CA ASN A 137 15.67 11.34 0.20
C ASN A 137 15.50 11.53 1.72
N ARG A 138 14.40 11.02 2.31
CA ARG A 138 14.19 11.06 3.77
C ARG A 138 15.24 10.26 4.53
N LYS A 139 15.72 9.15 3.96
CA LYS A 139 16.78 8.32 4.54
C LYS A 139 18.15 9.01 4.52
N ASN A 140 18.45 9.79 3.48
CA ASN A 140 19.75 10.47 3.33
C ASN A 140 19.85 11.79 4.13
N ASN A 141 18.70 12.38 4.50
CA ASN A 141 18.62 13.63 5.26
C ASN A 141 18.46 13.41 6.79
N ASN A 142 18.43 12.15 7.24
CA ASN A 142 18.43 11.74 8.64
C ASN A 142 19.75 11.03 8.97
#